data_AF-A0A945PP43-F1
#
_entry.id   AF-A0A945PP43-F1
#
_cell.length_a   1.000
_cell.length_b   1.000
_cell.length_c   1.000
_cell.angle_alpha   90.00
_cell.angle_beta   90.00
_cell.angle_gamma   90.00
#
_symmetry.space_group_name_H-M   'P 1'
#
loop_
_entity.id
_entity.type
_entity.pdbx_description
1 polymer ?
#
loop_
_entity_poly.entity_id
_entity_poly.type
_entity_poly.pdbx_seq_one_letter_code
_entity_poly.pdbx_strand_id
1 'polypeptide(L)'
;MRNALLVAQREFAENAKTKGFWIGLFLFPVIILAGIKVPQFLEEKAVPTRAFVLVDESAEFGEVVDLAMDRAHNRRVMEALSKYAQKNAKGDLSAAGTEGAGLDLESIPADIETMIREMVDSNPEAIDAFIENGGMAFALSQMSGYLKEGAPEFEEPRRKYMRIELADTLEVPPEMPFADIVDSLRPALTGSSLDVEGAENGLFALALIPNDILEHLKRPGIASMMAIGGDYRGIEYWSTNLADTSLRDT
;
A
#
# COMPACT_ATOMS: atom_id res chain seq x y z
N MET A 1 14.05 40.98 43.92
CA MET A 1 13.94 39.87 42.95
C MET A 1 14.91 38.72 43.23
N ARG A 2 16.16 38.97 43.65
CA ARG A 2 17.18 37.93 43.90
C ARG A 2 16.75 36.84 44.91
N ASN A 3 16.02 37.21 45.97
CA ASN A 3 15.53 36.26 46.97
C ASN A 3 14.44 35.33 46.43
N ALA A 4 13.54 35.82 45.58
CA ALA A 4 12.49 35.00 44.95
C ALA A 4 13.10 33.94 44.02
N LEU A 5 14.19 34.30 43.32
CA LEU A 5 14.91 33.40 42.41
C LEU A 5 15.64 32.29 43.18
N LEU A 6 16.24 32.61 44.34
CA LEU A 6 16.88 31.62 45.22
C LEU A 6 15.87 30.64 45.83
N VAL A 7 14.69 31.13 46.23
CA VAL A 7 13.61 30.28 46.72
C VAL A 7 13.09 29.37 45.61
N ALA A 8 12.82 29.92 44.42
CA ALA A 8 12.37 29.14 43.27
C ALA A 8 13.37 28.05 42.85
N GLN A 9 14.68 28.36 42.85
CA GLN A 9 15.72 27.37 42.54
C GLN A 9 15.75 26.22 43.55
N ARG A 10 15.61 26.53 44.84
CA ARG A 10 15.59 25.50 45.88
C ARG A 10 14.37 24.60 45.74
N GLU A 11 13.17 25.17 45.58
CA GLU A 11 11.95 24.38 45.43
C GLU A 11 11.96 23.56 44.15
N PHE A 12 12.46 24.11 43.04
CA PHE A 12 12.66 23.34 41.81
C PHE A 12 13.62 22.17 42.02
N ALA A 13 14.76 22.39 42.71
CA ALA A 13 15.75 21.35 42.98
C ALA A 13 15.22 20.24 43.91
N GLU A 14 14.33 20.58 44.85
CA GLU A 14 13.66 19.59 45.70
C GLU A 14 12.65 18.76 44.87
N ASN A 15 11.86 19.40 44.00
CA ASN A 15 10.91 18.72 43.11
C ASN A 15 11.62 17.83 42.06
N ALA A 16 12.69 18.33 41.44
CA ALA A 16 13.45 17.63 40.40
C ALA A 16 14.24 16.41 40.91
N LYS A 17 14.42 16.26 42.23
CA LYS A 17 15.02 15.04 42.82
C LYS A 17 14.04 13.86 42.90
N THR A 18 12.74 14.13 42.75
CA THR A 18 11.73 13.07 42.82
C THR A 18 11.72 12.25 41.53
N LYS A 19 11.54 10.93 41.65
CA LYS A 19 11.38 10.05 40.48
C LYS A 19 10.13 10.40 39.68
N GLY A 20 9.05 10.81 40.37
CA GLY A 20 7.78 11.20 39.75
C GLY A 20 7.91 12.39 38.80
N PHE A 21 8.72 13.40 39.15
CA PHE A 21 8.99 14.55 38.27
C PHE A 21 9.58 14.11 36.93
N TRP A 22 10.63 13.28 36.96
CA TRP A 22 11.27 12.78 35.74
C TRP A 22 10.39 11.83 34.93
N ILE A 23 9.63 10.96 35.61
CA ILE A 23 8.65 10.11 34.94
C ILE A 23 7.61 10.98 34.24
N GLY A 24 6.99 11.95 34.92
CA GLY A 24 6.02 12.85 34.29
C GLY A 24 6.61 13.67 33.14
N LEU A 25 7.83 14.17 33.31
CA LEU A 25 8.52 14.97 32.30
C LEU A 25 8.81 14.19 31.00
N PHE A 26 9.18 12.90 31.11
CA PHE A 26 9.51 12.08 29.95
C PHE A 26 8.34 11.23 29.43
N LEU A 27 7.37 10.88 30.28
CA LEU A 27 6.26 10.01 29.91
C LEU A 27 5.43 10.61 28.78
N PHE A 28 5.14 11.92 28.83
CA PHE A 28 4.33 12.58 27.81
C PHE A 28 5.03 12.60 26.43
N PRO A 29 6.29 13.06 26.30
CA PRO A 29 7.05 12.94 25.04
C PRO A 29 7.16 11.50 24.53
N VAL A 30 7.37 10.52 25.43
CA VAL A 30 7.47 9.11 25.06
C VAL A 30 6.15 8.56 24.52
N ILE A 31 5.01 8.91 25.13
CA ILE A 31 3.70 8.50 24.64
C ILE A 31 3.42 9.10 23.26
N ILE A 32 3.74 10.38 23.03
CA ILE A 32 3.60 11.00 21.70
C ILE A 32 4.47 10.27 20.68
N LEU A 33 5.73 10.03 21.00
CA LEU A 33 6.65 9.32 20.11
C LEU A 33 6.15 7.91 19.80
N ALA A 34 5.67 7.18 20.81
CA ALA A 34 5.09 5.85 20.64
C ALA A 34 3.82 5.88 19.79
N GLY A 35 2.93 6.87 20.02
CA GLY A 35 1.71 7.05 19.25
C GLY A 35 1.94 7.27 17.76
N ILE A 36 3.08 7.85 17.37
CA ILE A 36 3.47 8.03 15.97
C ILE A 36 4.24 6.80 15.44
N LYS A 37 5.20 6.28 16.22
CA LYS A 37 6.12 5.24 15.74
C LYS A 37 5.53 3.84 15.73
N VAL A 38 4.64 3.52 16.67
CA VAL A 38 4.04 2.18 16.75
C VAL A 38 3.16 1.88 15.53
N PRO A 39 2.22 2.76 15.11
CA PRO A 39 1.44 2.52 13.90
C PRO A 39 2.31 2.40 12.64
N GLN A 40 3.28 3.30 12.44
CA GLN A 40 4.22 3.24 11.31
C GLN A 40 4.97 1.91 11.26
N PHE A 41 5.46 1.44 12.41
CA PHE A 41 6.17 0.16 12.50
C PHE A 41 5.26 -1.03 12.18
N LEU A 42 3.99 -1.00 12.63
CA LEU A 42 3.02 -2.04 12.34
C LEU A 42 2.61 -2.04 10.85
N GLU A 43 2.47 -0.87 10.23
CA GLU A 43 2.18 -0.78 8.79
C GLU A 43 3.35 -1.31 7.95
N GLU A 44 4.59 -0.96 8.31
CA GLU A 44 5.79 -1.38 7.58
C GLU A 44 6.11 -2.87 7.76
N LYS A 45 5.91 -3.43 8.97
CA LYS A 45 6.38 -4.79 9.31
C LYS A 45 5.28 -5.82 9.52
N ALA A 46 4.03 -5.41 9.76
CA ALA A 46 2.97 -6.32 10.17
C ALA A 46 1.83 -6.47 9.16
N VAL A 47 1.93 -5.85 7.97
CA VAL A 47 0.98 -6.13 6.87
C VAL A 47 1.56 -7.24 5.99
N PRO A 48 1.10 -8.50 6.14
CA PRO A 48 1.58 -9.61 5.34
C PRO A 48 1.21 -9.43 3.87
N THR A 49 2.00 -10.03 2.98
CA THR A 49 1.59 -10.23 1.58
C THR A 49 0.41 -11.20 1.56
N ARG A 50 -0.70 -10.76 0.96
CA ARG A 50 -1.98 -11.48 0.96
C ARG A 50 -2.16 -12.23 -0.35
N ALA A 51 -2.30 -13.55 -0.30
CA ALA A 51 -2.59 -14.34 -1.49
C ALA A 51 -4.03 -14.17 -1.96
N PHE A 52 -4.25 -14.06 -3.26
CA PHE A 52 -5.59 -14.16 -3.84
C PHE A 52 -5.58 -15.09 -5.06
N VAL A 53 -6.73 -15.70 -5.32
CA VAL A 53 -6.97 -16.50 -6.52
C VAL A 53 -7.87 -15.71 -7.45
N LEU A 54 -7.51 -15.69 -8.73
CA LEU A 54 -8.36 -15.20 -9.81
C LEU A 54 -8.78 -16.39 -10.66
N VAL A 55 -10.08 -16.59 -10.80
CA VAL A 55 -10.66 -17.55 -11.75
C VAL A 55 -11.33 -16.77 -12.86
N ASP A 56 -10.75 -16.83 -14.04
CA ASP A 56 -11.21 -16.11 -15.23
C ASP A 56 -11.63 -17.11 -16.31
N GLU A 57 -12.94 -17.26 -16.49
CA GLU A 57 -13.50 -18.18 -17.50
C GLU A 57 -13.34 -17.66 -18.94
N SER A 58 -13.20 -16.34 -19.15
CA SER A 58 -12.94 -15.81 -20.49
C SER A 58 -11.47 -15.93 -20.87
N ALA A 59 -10.58 -16.06 -19.88
CA ALA A 59 -9.12 -15.97 -20.01
C ALA A 59 -8.63 -14.64 -20.61
N GLU A 60 -9.46 -13.59 -20.60
CA GLU A 60 -9.14 -12.28 -21.17
C GLU A 60 -8.67 -11.26 -20.12
N PHE A 61 -8.94 -11.50 -18.84
CA PHE A 61 -8.73 -10.53 -17.76
C PHE A 61 -7.53 -10.86 -16.87
N GLY A 62 -7.02 -12.09 -16.91
CA GLY A 62 -5.84 -12.49 -16.12
C GLY A 62 -4.67 -11.50 -16.23
N GLU A 63 -4.21 -11.24 -17.45
CA GLU A 63 -3.09 -10.31 -17.70
C GLU A 63 -3.43 -8.86 -17.29
N VAL A 64 -4.70 -8.45 -17.45
CA VAL A 64 -5.16 -7.11 -17.08
C VAL A 64 -5.09 -6.92 -15.56
N VAL A 65 -5.49 -7.93 -14.80
CA VAL A 65 -5.40 -7.93 -13.33
C VAL A 65 -3.94 -7.92 -12.89
N ASP A 66 -3.10 -8.75 -13.49
CA ASP A 66 -1.67 -8.81 -13.14
C ASP A 66 -0.98 -7.47 -13.39
N LEU A 67 -1.26 -6.83 -14.53
CA LEU A 67 -0.77 -5.49 -14.85
C LEU A 67 -1.26 -4.43 -13.86
N ALA A 68 -2.53 -4.50 -13.44
CA ALA A 68 -3.08 -3.58 -12.43
C ALA A 68 -2.36 -3.76 -11.08
N MET A 69 -2.11 -5.00 -10.66
CA MET A 69 -1.36 -5.31 -9.43
C MET A 69 0.09 -4.81 -9.51
N ASP A 70 0.74 -4.97 -10.66
CA ASP A 70 2.09 -4.46 -10.90
C ASP A 70 2.16 -2.94 -10.86
N ARG A 71 1.20 -2.23 -11.46
CA ARG A 71 1.10 -0.78 -11.36
C ARG A 71 0.92 -0.31 -9.92
N ALA A 72 0.02 -0.95 -9.18
CA ALA A 72 -0.23 -0.62 -7.77
C ALA A 72 1.00 -0.88 -6.88
N HIS A 73 1.78 -1.91 -7.19
CA HIS A 73 3.05 -2.16 -6.53
C HIS A 73 4.09 -1.08 -6.88
N ASN A 74 4.28 -0.79 -8.17
CA ASN A 74 5.23 0.20 -8.63
C ASN A 74 4.92 1.62 -8.13
N ARG A 75 3.64 1.98 -7.97
CA ARG A 75 3.24 3.23 -7.29
C ARG A 75 3.86 3.33 -5.89
N ARG A 76 3.77 2.27 -5.09
CA ARG A 76 4.36 2.23 -3.74
C ARG A 76 5.88 2.24 -3.76
N VAL A 77 6.49 1.57 -4.74
CA VAL A 77 7.94 1.61 -4.95
C VAL A 77 8.40 3.04 -5.27
N MET A 78 7.69 3.76 -6.16
CA MET A 78 8.00 5.15 -6.49
C MET A 78 7.86 6.09 -5.28
N GLU A 79 6.79 5.95 -4.49
CA GLU A 79 6.59 6.69 -3.24
C GLU A 79 7.75 6.44 -2.27
N ALA A 80 8.12 5.17 -2.06
CA ALA A 80 9.20 4.78 -1.17
C ALA A 80 10.57 5.27 -1.67
N LEU A 81 10.84 5.19 -2.99
CA LEU A 81 12.06 5.68 -3.62
C LEU A 81 12.22 7.18 -3.42
N SER A 82 11.14 7.94 -3.60
CA SER A 82 11.20 9.38 -3.36
C SER A 82 11.51 9.71 -1.90
N LYS A 83 10.82 9.07 -0.96
CA LYS A 83 11.06 9.23 0.48
C LYS A 83 12.50 8.86 0.86
N TYR A 84 13.01 7.78 0.27
CA TYR A 84 14.40 7.36 0.42
C TYR A 84 15.37 8.41 -0.13
N ALA A 85 15.16 8.90 -1.35
CA ALA A 85 16.02 9.90 -1.98
C ALA A 85 16.06 11.20 -1.17
N GLN A 86 14.89 11.69 -0.73
CA GLN A 86 14.77 12.90 0.09
C GLN A 86 15.55 12.77 1.40
N LYS A 87 15.39 11.65 2.11
CA LYS A 87 16.07 11.40 3.39
C LYS A 87 17.60 11.30 3.23
N ASN A 88 18.04 10.75 2.10
CA ASN A 88 19.43 10.35 1.89
C ASN A 88 20.21 11.23 0.91
N ALA A 89 19.68 12.32 0.37
CA ALA A 89 20.42 13.12 -0.62
C ALA A 89 21.50 14.06 -0.05
N LYS A 90 22.55 14.29 -0.83
CA LYS A 90 23.63 15.25 -0.57
C LYS A 90 23.09 16.68 -0.71
N GLY A 91 22.57 17.22 0.39
CA GLY A 91 22.00 18.57 0.43
C GLY A 91 20.47 18.56 0.45
N ASP A 92 19.89 19.74 0.41
CA ASP A 92 18.43 19.89 0.46
C ASP A 92 17.83 19.76 -0.94
N LEU A 93 17.39 18.55 -1.30
CA LEU A 93 16.66 18.30 -2.56
C LEU A 93 15.40 19.16 -2.69
N SER A 94 14.83 19.65 -1.57
CA SER A 94 13.66 20.53 -1.57
C SER A 94 13.95 21.89 -2.22
N ALA A 95 15.22 22.33 -2.22
CA ALA A 95 15.64 23.56 -2.88
C ALA A 95 15.80 23.38 -4.41
N ALA A 96 16.14 22.18 -4.88
CA ALA A 96 16.33 21.92 -6.32
C ALA A 96 15.01 21.81 -7.09
N GLY A 97 13.90 21.43 -6.44
CA GLY A 97 12.58 21.31 -7.06
C GLY A 97 11.77 22.62 -7.13
N THR A 98 12.15 23.64 -6.36
CA THR A 98 11.38 24.89 -6.22
C THR A 98 11.85 26.00 -7.16
N GLU A 99 13.12 26.04 -7.54
CA GLU A 99 13.65 27.11 -8.41
C GLU A 99 13.39 26.89 -9.92
N GLY A 100 13.09 25.65 -10.35
CA GLY A 100 12.95 25.31 -11.78
C GLY A 100 11.53 25.06 -12.30
N ALA A 101 10.55 24.85 -11.43
CA ALA A 101 9.24 24.31 -11.82
C ALA A 101 8.10 25.35 -11.88
N GLY A 102 8.32 26.60 -11.47
CA GLY A 102 7.28 27.64 -11.49
C GLY A 102 6.04 27.29 -10.64
N LEU A 103 6.21 26.44 -9.63
CA LEU A 103 5.14 25.98 -8.76
C LEU A 103 4.81 27.07 -7.72
N ASP A 104 3.52 27.40 -7.63
CA ASP A 104 2.99 28.39 -6.71
C ASP A 104 3.12 27.89 -5.25
N LEU A 105 3.93 28.58 -4.44
CA LEU A 105 4.26 28.19 -3.07
C LEU A 105 3.04 28.01 -2.16
N GLU A 106 1.91 28.67 -2.45
CA GLU A 106 0.67 28.54 -1.67
C GLU A 106 -0.12 27.27 -2.00
N SER A 107 0.19 26.60 -3.12
CA SER A 107 -0.47 25.37 -3.58
C SER A 107 0.31 24.09 -3.25
N ILE A 108 1.53 24.22 -2.69
CA ILE A 108 2.39 23.08 -2.38
C ILE A 108 1.87 22.40 -1.09
N PRO A 109 1.50 21.12 -1.12
CA PRO A 109 1.22 20.37 0.10
C PRO A 109 2.44 20.42 1.02
N ALA A 110 2.24 20.65 2.32
CA ALA A 110 3.34 20.67 3.30
C ALA A 110 4.14 19.35 3.36
N ASP A 111 3.60 18.29 2.76
CA ASP A 111 4.16 16.95 2.68
C ASP A 111 4.41 16.55 1.22
N ILE A 112 5.69 16.34 0.88
CA ILE A 112 6.14 15.89 -0.45
C ILE A 112 5.58 14.49 -0.78
N GLU A 113 5.26 13.67 0.23
CA GLU A 113 4.59 12.38 0.04
C GLU A 113 3.22 12.56 -0.61
N THR A 114 2.45 13.53 -0.13
CA THR A 114 1.13 13.88 -0.67
C THR A 114 1.26 14.43 -2.09
N MET A 115 2.25 15.29 -2.35
CA MET A 115 2.47 15.87 -3.69
C MET A 115 2.79 14.80 -4.74
N ILE A 116 3.62 13.81 -4.38
CA ILE A 116 4.00 12.74 -5.32
C ILE A 116 2.84 11.78 -5.55
N ARG A 117 2.10 11.45 -4.50
CA ARG A 117 0.86 10.69 -4.63
C ARG A 117 -0.11 11.38 -5.58
N GLU A 118 -0.36 12.68 -5.39
CA GLU A 118 -1.24 13.45 -6.27
C GLU A 118 -0.70 13.55 -7.71
N MET A 119 0.61 13.70 -7.89
CA MET A 119 1.23 13.71 -9.23
C MET A 119 1.09 12.35 -9.93
N VAL A 120 1.25 11.26 -9.19
CA VAL A 120 1.08 9.89 -9.72
C VAL A 120 -0.39 9.58 -9.99
N ASP A 121 -1.29 10.00 -9.11
CA ASP A 121 -2.73 9.78 -9.27
C ASP A 121 -3.31 10.62 -10.42
N SER A 122 -2.75 11.81 -10.66
CA SER A 122 -3.12 12.67 -11.80
C SER A 122 -2.48 12.27 -13.12
N ASN A 123 -1.41 11.47 -13.10
CA ASN A 123 -0.72 10.97 -14.29
C ASN A 123 -0.49 9.46 -14.22
N PRO A 124 -1.52 8.63 -14.53
CA PRO A 124 -1.40 7.17 -14.50
C PRO A 124 -0.32 6.64 -15.46
N GLU A 125 -0.02 7.36 -16.54
CA GLU A 125 1.03 7.02 -17.51
C GLU A 125 2.44 7.14 -16.91
N ALA A 126 2.61 7.88 -15.80
CA ALA A 126 3.89 8.00 -15.11
C ALA A 126 4.36 6.67 -14.52
N ILE A 127 3.43 5.82 -14.07
CA ILE A 127 3.76 4.49 -13.57
C ILE A 127 4.23 3.59 -14.71
N ASP A 128 3.53 3.64 -15.85
CA ASP A 128 3.89 2.86 -17.03
C ASP A 128 5.26 3.28 -17.55
N ALA A 129 5.51 4.58 -17.68
CA ALA A 129 6.81 5.10 -18.05
C ALA A 129 7.91 4.71 -17.04
N PHE A 130 7.63 4.71 -15.74
CA PHE A 130 8.58 4.24 -14.73
C PHE A 130 8.95 2.77 -14.96
N ILE A 131 7.96 1.91 -15.17
CA ILE A 131 8.16 0.48 -15.44
C ILE A 131 8.97 0.29 -16.72
N GLU A 132 8.57 0.94 -17.82
CA GLU A 132 9.22 0.83 -19.13
C GLU A 132 10.68 1.30 -19.12
N ASN A 133 11.01 2.32 -18.31
CA ASN A 133 12.37 2.85 -18.18
C ASN A 133 13.27 1.99 -17.27
N GLY A 134 12.83 0.82 -16.80
CA GLY A 134 13.60 -0.08 -15.95
C GLY A 134 13.35 0.09 -14.44
N GLY A 135 12.28 0.80 -14.09
CA GLY A 135 11.71 0.87 -12.75
C GLY A 135 12.70 1.26 -11.65
N MET A 136 12.64 0.52 -10.55
CA MET A 136 13.46 0.76 -9.35
C MET A 136 14.96 0.78 -9.65
N ALA A 137 15.46 -0.21 -10.39
CA ALA A 137 16.88 -0.36 -10.65
C ALA A 137 17.43 0.85 -11.43
N PHE A 138 16.70 1.29 -12.45
CA PHE A 138 17.06 2.48 -13.21
C PHE A 138 17.03 3.74 -12.33
N ALA A 139 15.94 3.96 -11.57
CA ALA A 139 15.81 5.10 -10.68
C ALA A 139 16.94 5.17 -9.64
N LEU A 140 17.30 4.04 -9.03
CA LEU A 140 18.42 3.94 -8.07
C LEU A 140 19.75 4.29 -8.74
N SER A 141 19.98 3.82 -9.96
CA SER A 141 21.22 4.13 -10.70
C SER A 141 21.36 5.64 -10.96
N GLN A 142 20.27 6.31 -11.31
CA GLN A 142 20.23 7.75 -11.58
C GLN A 142 20.45 8.59 -10.32
N MET A 143 19.95 8.15 -9.16
CA MET A 143 20.11 8.89 -7.90
C MET A 143 21.42 8.61 -7.16
N SER A 144 22.11 7.51 -7.46
CA SER A 144 23.30 7.05 -6.74
C SER A 144 24.37 8.14 -6.50
N GLY A 145 24.61 9.01 -7.49
CA GLY A 145 25.57 10.11 -7.37
C GLY A 145 25.16 11.22 -6.40
N TYR A 146 23.86 11.36 -6.16
CA TYR A 146 23.25 12.39 -5.32
C TYR A 146 22.99 11.91 -3.88
N LEU A 147 23.21 10.64 -3.54
CA LEU A 147 23.00 10.11 -2.19
C LEU A 147 24.22 10.32 -1.27
N LYS A 148 23.99 10.69 -0.01
CA LYS A 148 25.02 10.86 1.05
C LYS A 148 25.91 9.62 1.11
N GLU A 149 27.18 9.86 1.42
CA GLU A 149 28.12 8.76 1.65
C GLU A 149 27.64 7.89 2.82
N GLY A 150 27.61 6.57 2.62
CA GLY A 150 27.08 5.62 3.60
C GLY A 150 25.55 5.61 3.73
N ALA A 151 24.80 6.14 2.76
CA ALA A 151 23.36 5.94 2.71
C ALA A 151 23.03 4.43 2.73
N PRO A 152 22.04 3.99 3.55
CA PRO A 152 21.64 2.59 3.60
C PRO A 152 21.13 2.14 2.24
N GLU A 153 21.16 0.84 1.95
CA GLU A 153 20.53 0.29 0.75
C GLU A 153 19.02 0.57 0.77
N PHE A 154 18.43 0.75 -0.42
CA PHE A 154 16.99 0.91 -0.54
C PHE A 154 16.31 -0.43 -0.28
N GLU A 155 15.37 -0.45 0.68
CA GLU A 155 14.53 -1.61 0.94
C GLU A 155 13.24 -1.46 0.13
N GLU A 156 13.04 -2.35 -0.85
CA GLU A 156 11.81 -2.36 -1.65
C GLU A 156 10.59 -2.68 -0.77
N PRO A 157 9.50 -1.90 -0.85
CA PRO A 157 8.25 -2.25 -0.18
C PRO A 157 7.78 -3.64 -0.59
N ARG A 158 7.17 -4.39 0.33
CA ARG A 158 6.58 -5.69 -0.01
C ARG A 158 5.36 -5.55 -0.92
N ARG A 159 5.10 -6.55 -1.76
CA ARG A 159 3.81 -6.67 -2.48
C ARG A 159 2.67 -6.85 -1.49
N LYS A 160 1.60 -6.07 -1.62
CA LYS A 160 0.38 -6.19 -0.79
C LYS A 160 -0.39 -7.45 -1.14
N TYR A 161 -0.49 -7.72 -2.45
CA TYR A 161 -1.22 -8.86 -2.99
C TYR A 161 -0.29 -9.70 -3.85
N MET A 162 -0.53 -11.00 -3.82
CA MET A 162 0.13 -11.98 -4.66
C MET A 162 -0.96 -12.85 -5.27
N ARG A 163 -1.02 -12.91 -6.60
CA ARG A 163 -1.88 -13.86 -7.28
C ARG A 163 -1.26 -15.24 -7.18
N ILE A 164 -2.07 -16.24 -6.85
CA ILE A 164 -1.66 -17.64 -6.79
C ILE A 164 -2.54 -18.43 -7.75
N GLU A 165 -1.98 -19.43 -8.41
CA GLU A 165 -2.76 -20.26 -9.32
C GLU A 165 -3.67 -21.20 -8.53
N LEU A 166 -4.83 -21.51 -9.12
CA LEU A 166 -5.80 -22.38 -8.48
C LEU A 166 -5.20 -23.77 -8.22
N ALA A 167 -4.36 -24.27 -9.13
CA ALA A 167 -3.65 -25.54 -9.01
C ALA A 167 -2.66 -25.56 -7.83
N ASP A 168 -2.07 -24.42 -7.47
CA ASP A 168 -1.19 -24.30 -6.31
C ASP A 168 -1.97 -24.36 -5.00
N THR A 169 -3.27 -24.08 -5.07
CA THR A 169 -4.16 -24.00 -3.91
C THR A 169 -4.95 -25.29 -3.72
N LEU A 170 -5.45 -25.90 -4.80
CA LEU A 170 -6.26 -27.12 -4.82
C LEU A 170 -6.13 -27.84 -6.17
N GLU A 171 -6.26 -29.17 -6.18
CA GLU A 171 -6.49 -29.92 -7.41
C GLU A 171 -7.93 -29.65 -7.91
N VAL A 172 -8.08 -28.66 -8.78
CA VAL A 172 -9.38 -28.33 -9.39
C VAL A 172 -9.43 -28.81 -10.84
N PRO A 173 -10.40 -29.66 -11.22
CA PRO A 173 -10.62 -30.05 -12.60
C PRO A 173 -10.93 -28.81 -13.47
N PRO A 174 -10.45 -28.75 -14.72
CA PRO A 174 -10.64 -27.59 -15.61
C PRO A 174 -12.10 -27.21 -15.88
N GLU A 175 -13.04 -28.13 -15.66
CA GLU A 175 -14.46 -27.97 -15.97
C GLU A 175 -15.33 -27.80 -14.70
N MET A 176 -14.72 -27.58 -13.53
CA MET A 176 -15.49 -27.43 -12.29
C MET A 176 -16.36 -26.16 -12.34
N PRO A 177 -17.67 -26.25 -12.07
CA PRO A 177 -18.54 -25.07 -11.98
C PRO A 177 -18.07 -24.07 -10.91
N PHE A 178 -18.24 -22.77 -11.15
CA PHE A 178 -17.89 -21.71 -10.19
C PHE A 178 -18.47 -21.89 -8.78
N ALA A 179 -19.72 -22.33 -8.66
CA ALA A 179 -20.33 -22.60 -7.37
C ALA A 179 -19.54 -23.65 -6.57
N ASP A 180 -19.08 -24.70 -7.26
CA ASP A 180 -18.31 -25.79 -6.67
C ASP A 180 -16.88 -25.35 -6.34
N ILE A 181 -16.29 -24.43 -7.13
CA ILE A 181 -15.00 -23.79 -6.83
C ILE A 181 -15.09 -22.94 -5.56
N VAL A 182 -16.12 -22.11 -5.44
CA VAL A 182 -16.36 -21.28 -4.25
C VAL A 182 -16.56 -22.14 -3.02
N ASP A 183 -17.38 -23.20 -3.12
CA ASP A 183 -17.61 -24.12 -2.00
C ASP A 183 -16.32 -24.85 -1.58
N SER A 184 -15.45 -25.20 -2.54
CA SER A 184 -14.16 -25.85 -2.29
C SER A 184 -13.13 -24.91 -1.63
N LEU A 185 -13.13 -23.63 -1.99
CA LEU A 185 -12.21 -22.61 -1.45
C LEU A 185 -12.73 -21.91 -0.19
N ARG A 186 -14.02 -22.03 0.13
CA ARG A 186 -14.62 -21.42 1.33
C ARG A 186 -13.88 -21.76 2.63
N PRO A 187 -13.43 -23.01 2.89
CA PRO A 187 -12.65 -23.33 4.09
C PRO A 187 -11.31 -22.60 4.16
N ALA A 188 -10.66 -22.36 3.02
CA ALA A 188 -9.42 -21.59 2.93
C ALA A 188 -9.64 -20.12 3.30
N LEU A 189 -10.73 -19.53 2.83
CA LEU A 189 -11.13 -18.14 3.11
C LEU A 189 -11.60 -17.91 4.55
N THR A 190 -11.89 -18.96 5.31
CA THR A 190 -12.49 -18.85 6.66
C THR A 190 -11.58 -19.32 7.80
N GLY A 191 -10.32 -19.67 7.49
CA GLY A 191 -9.30 -19.88 8.53
C GLY A 191 -8.48 -21.16 8.42
N SER A 192 -8.60 -21.93 7.33
CA SER A 192 -7.62 -22.98 7.02
C SER A 192 -6.43 -22.31 6.34
N SER A 193 -5.30 -22.17 7.03
CA SER A 193 -4.07 -21.68 6.39
C SER A 193 -3.68 -22.65 5.29
N LEU A 194 -3.96 -22.30 4.05
CA LEU A 194 -3.22 -22.85 2.93
C LEU A 194 -1.80 -22.30 3.07
N ASP A 195 -0.85 -23.20 3.27
CA ASP A 195 0.56 -22.86 3.36
C ASP A 195 1.01 -22.55 1.93
N VAL A 196 0.81 -21.30 1.51
CA VAL A 196 1.16 -20.85 0.17
C VAL A 196 2.50 -20.14 0.24
N GLU A 197 3.45 -20.62 -0.55
CA GLU A 197 4.80 -20.06 -0.61
C GLU A 197 4.74 -18.56 -0.94
N GLY A 198 5.20 -17.72 -0.01
CA GLY A 198 5.21 -16.26 -0.16
C GLY A 198 3.97 -15.51 0.36
N ALA A 199 2.93 -16.20 0.84
CA ALA A 199 1.77 -15.56 1.47
C ALA A 199 1.70 -15.88 2.97
N GLU A 200 1.89 -14.85 3.79
CA GLU A 200 1.74 -14.97 5.24
C GLU A 200 0.24 -14.92 5.58
N ASN A 201 -0.31 -16.03 6.10
CA ASN A 201 -1.72 -16.23 6.55
C ASN A 201 -2.73 -16.81 5.53
N GLY A 202 -2.27 -17.47 4.46
CA GLY A 202 -3.15 -18.23 3.55
C GLY A 202 -3.97 -17.36 2.59
N LEU A 203 -5.07 -17.92 2.07
CA LEU A 203 -5.87 -17.29 1.02
C LEU A 203 -6.70 -16.12 1.58
N PHE A 204 -6.41 -14.90 1.12
CA PHE A 204 -7.12 -13.69 1.51
C PHE A 204 -8.42 -13.49 0.73
N ALA A 205 -8.38 -13.73 -0.59
CA ALA A 205 -9.54 -13.46 -1.45
C ALA A 205 -9.60 -14.39 -2.67
N LEU A 206 -10.81 -14.50 -3.23
CA LEU A 206 -11.13 -15.19 -4.46
C LEU A 206 -11.97 -14.24 -5.33
N ALA A 207 -11.51 -14.00 -6.56
CA ALA A 207 -12.24 -13.27 -7.57
C ALA A 207 -12.65 -14.23 -8.69
N LEU A 208 -13.93 -14.25 -9.06
CA LEU A 208 -14.44 -15.05 -10.18
C LEU A 208 -15.01 -14.13 -11.26
N ILE A 209 -14.55 -14.33 -12.49
CA ILE A 209 -14.97 -13.58 -13.67
C ILE A 209 -15.64 -14.56 -14.64
N PRO A 210 -16.96 -14.46 -14.86
CA PRO A 210 -17.67 -15.35 -15.77
C PRO A 210 -17.39 -14.99 -17.23
N ASN A 211 -17.48 -15.99 -18.13
CA ASN A 211 -17.18 -15.78 -19.56
C ASN A 211 -18.12 -14.77 -20.24
N ASP A 212 -19.34 -14.61 -19.74
CA ASP A 212 -20.37 -13.73 -20.28
C ASP A 212 -20.31 -12.31 -19.69
N ILE A 213 -19.30 -11.98 -18.89
CA ILE A 213 -19.23 -10.71 -18.18
C ILE A 213 -19.32 -9.51 -19.13
N LEU A 214 -18.71 -9.60 -20.32
CA LEU A 214 -18.71 -8.52 -21.32
C LEU A 214 -20.09 -8.21 -21.87
N GLU A 215 -20.99 -9.19 -21.91
CA GLU A 215 -22.38 -9.03 -22.36
C GLU A 215 -23.23 -8.27 -21.32
N HIS A 216 -22.75 -8.23 -20.07
CA HIS A 216 -23.48 -7.71 -18.92
C HIS A 216 -22.88 -6.41 -18.34
N LEU A 217 -21.75 -5.93 -18.86
CA LEU A 217 -21.16 -4.66 -18.46
C LEU A 217 -22.07 -3.47 -18.82
N LYS A 218 -22.62 -2.81 -17.80
CA LYS A 218 -23.32 -1.52 -17.96
C LYS A 218 -22.33 -0.43 -18.34
N ARG A 219 -22.09 -0.25 -19.65
CA ARG A 219 -21.36 0.90 -20.19
C ARG A 219 -22.20 2.18 -20.01
N PRO A 220 -21.62 3.32 -19.59
CA PRO A 220 -22.35 4.58 -19.51
C PRO A 220 -22.98 4.94 -20.87
N GLY A 221 -24.31 4.92 -20.96
CA GLY A 221 -25.05 5.16 -22.21
C GLY A 221 -26.51 4.70 -22.16
N ILE A 222 -27.29 5.10 -23.17
CA ILE A 222 -28.77 4.99 -23.24
C ILE A 222 -29.27 3.52 -23.17
N ALA A 223 -28.41 2.55 -23.47
CA ALA A 223 -28.75 1.11 -23.47
C ALA A 223 -28.91 0.49 -22.06
N SER A 224 -28.49 1.17 -20.99
CA SER A 224 -28.55 0.66 -19.60
C SER A 224 -29.99 0.47 -19.06
N MET A 225 -31.00 0.99 -19.77
CA MET A 225 -32.39 1.01 -19.31
C MET A 225 -33.24 -0.20 -19.75
N MET A 226 -32.74 -1.08 -20.64
CA MET A 226 -33.52 -2.22 -21.18
C MET A 226 -33.12 -3.62 -20.67
N ALA A 227 -32.17 -3.75 -19.75
CA ALA A 227 -31.79 -5.07 -19.20
C ALA A 227 -32.79 -5.50 -18.10
N ILE A 228 -33.87 -6.18 -18.50
CA ILE A 228 -34.84 -6.83 -17.60
C ILE A 228 -34.82 -8.34 -17.86
N GLY A 229 -34.40 -9.14 -16.87
CA GLY A 229 -34.82 -10.54 -16.74
C GLY A 229 -33.85 -11.68 -17.07
N GLY A 230 -32.52 -11.48 -17.07
CA GLY A 230 -31.53 -12.58 -17.13
C GLY A 230 -31.11 -13.07 -15.74
N ASP A 231 -30.69 -14.33 -15.62
CA ASP A 231 -29.98 -14.85 -14.43
C ASP A 231 -28.55 -14.28 -14.47
N TYR A 232 -28.39 -13.07 -13.95
CA TYR A 232 -27.16 -12.28 -14.08
C TYR A 232 -26.03 -12.86 -13.23
N ARG A 233 -24.95 -13.32 -13.85
CA ARG A 233 -23.69 -13.62 -13.16
C ARG A 233 -22.75 -12.42 -13.26
N GLY A 234 -22.69 -11.64 -12.19
CA GLY A 234 -21.70 -10.57 -12.06
C GLY A 234 -20.34 -11.13 -11.64
N ILE A 235 -19.32 -10.26 -11.60
CA ILE A 235 -18.04 -10.60 -10.95
C ILE A 235 -18.32 -10.91 -9.49
N GLU A 236 -17.90 -12.09 -9.03
CA GLU A 236 -18.01 -12.48 -7.64
C GLU A 236 -16.69 -12.24 -6.91
N TYR A 237 -16.78 -11.62 -5.73
CA TYR A 237 -15.63 -11.35 -4.88
C TYR A 237 -15.89 -11.90 -3.48
N TRP A 238 -15.03 -12.81 -3.06
CA TRP A 238 -15.06 -13.44 -1.75
C TRP A 238 -13.76 -13.12 -1.02
N SER A 239 -13.84 -12.72 0.26
CA SER A 239 -12.66 -12.41 1.05
C SER A 239 -12.82 -12.84 2.50
N THR A 240 -11.68 -13.02 3.17
CA THR A 240 -11.62 -13.30 4.62
C THR A 240 -12.24 -12.16 5.46
N ASN A 241 -12.25 -10.94 4.92
CA ASN A 241 -12.85 -9.76 5.54
C ASN A 241 -13.65 -8.94 4.51
N LEU A 242 -14.97 -9.09 4.53
CA LEU A 242 -15.88 -8.38 3.60
C LEU A 242 -15.88 -6.85 3.75
N ALA A 243 -15.38 -6.32 4.88
CA ALA A 243 -15.21 -4.87 5.05
C ALA A 243 -13.92 -4.34 4.41
N ASP A 244 -13.02 -5.23 3.99
CA ASP A 244 -11.76 -4.88 3.33
C ASP A 244 -11.92 -4.99 1.80
N THR A 245 -12.20 -3.85 1.16
CA THR A 245 -12.34 -3.73 -0.30
C THR A 245 -11.04 -3.37 -1.01
N SER A 246 -9.92 -3.33 -0.28
CA SER A 246 -8.66 -2.78 -0.80
C SER A 246 -8.16 -3.47 -2.08
N LEU A 247 -8.31 -4.80 -2.20
CA LEU A 247 -7.95 -5.54 -3.42
C LEU A 247 -8.88 -5.20 -4.59
N ARG A 248 -10.17 -5.01 -4.32
CA ARG A 248 -11.17 -4.64 -5.34
C ARG A 248 -10.95 -3.22 -5.87
N ASP A 249 -10.50 -2.31 -5.00
CA ASP A 249 -10.34 -0.89 -5.29
C ASP A 249 -8.92 -0.54 -5.79
N THR A 250 -8.05 -1.54 -5.94
CA THR A 250 -6.67 -1.39 -6.44
C THR A 250 -6.67 -1.15 -7.95
#